data_AF-A0A370II06-F1
#
_entry.id   AF-A0A370II06-F1
#
_cell.length_a   1.000
_cell.length_b   1.000
_cell.length_c   1.000
_cell.angle_alpha   90.00
_cell.angle_beta   90.00
_cell.angle_gamma   90.00
#
_symmetry.space_group_name_H-M   'P 1'
#
loop_
_entity.id
_entity.type
_entity.pdbx_description
1 polymer ?
#
loop_
_entity_poly.entity_id
_entity_poly.type
_entity_poly.pdbx_seq_one_letter_code
_entity_poly.pdbx_strand_id
1 'polypeptide(L)'
;MIALDGTPTVEQWRLLLGETLQWSQIMSNEEKQSYLSNVLNLDIIQTVEPTVAKPYSGGGGVTVRQDLTLIEAISNREQCKPALITSQKALQKYKREGLSKFVGESAYYGGIKGSNRFAKTRVGIVAGSPHYGDSHMEMWSALAGKSASREDDSRGMDADYGPFGNKILHGMREQEVLQAVMRFGRDGEGATVYVHTAALPNWVKRSEPIPDVKKWSSGMREIIEAIQNHTEETWVGHDIADEVSISYQQVMVNLRSLEDLGYIVSEKSGKTKIWSTKSLDSVGDFGHVQFSSFSGS
;
A
#
# COMPACT_ATOMS: atom_id res chain seq x y z
N MET A 1 12.98 1.88 -37.17
CA MET A 1 13.08 2.29 -35.76
C MET A 1 12.75 1.08 -34.91
N ILE A 2 13.54 0.79 -33.89
CA ILE A 2 13.29 -0.31 -32.94
C ILE A 2 13.09 0.34 -31.57
N ALA A 3 12.02 -0.03 -30.87
CA ALA A 3 11.71 0.44 -29.53
C ALA A 3 11.63 -0.76 -28.58
N LEU A 4 12.16 -0.59 -27.36
CA LEU A 4 12.11 -1.60 -26.30
C LEU A 4 11.25 -1.06 -25.16
N ASP A 5 10.17 -1.77 -24.85
CA ASP A 5 9.24 -1.44 -23.78
C ASP A 5 9.01 -2.72 -22.96
N GLY A 6 9.31 -2.67 -21.67
CA GLY A 6 9.19 -3.82 -20.76
C GLY A 6 7.74 -4.14 -20.39
N THR A 7 6.83 -3.18 -20.55
CA THR A 7 5.43 -3.29 -20.14
C THR A 7 4.50 -2.55 -21.12
N PRO A 8 4.51 -2.92 -22.42
CA PRO A 8 3.83 -2.14 -23.44
C PRO A 8 2.31 -2.27 -23.38
N THR A 9 1.61 -1.17 -23.65
CA THR A 9 0.22 -1.20 -24.11
C THR A 9 0.22 -1.18 -25.64
N VAL A 10 0.31 -2.36 -26.25
CA VAL A 10 0.54 -2.54 -27.70
C VAL A 10 -0.49 -1.80 -28.55
N GLU A 11 -1.73 -1.72 -28.07
CA GLU A 11 -2.83 -1.03 -28.75
C GLU A 11 -2.62 0.48 -28.82
N GLN A 12 -2.08 1.11 -27.77
CA GLN A 12 -1.73 2.53 -27.83
C GLN A 12 -0.60 2.77 -28.83
N TRP A 13 0.41 1.89 -28.84
CA TRP A 13 1.51 1.97 -29.79
C TRP A 13 1.04 1.84 -31.25
N ARG A 14 0.20 0.84 -31.55
CA ARG A 14 -0.38 0.66 -32.89
C ARG A 14 -1.25 1.84 -33.32
N LEU A 15 -1.99 2.42 -32.39
CA LEU A 15 -2.84 3.57 -32.67
C LEU A 15 -2.01 4.80 -33.06
N LEU A 16 -0.88 5.03 -32.40
CA LEU A 16 -0.02 6.19 -32.62
C LEU A 16 0.93 6.01 -33.81
N LEU A 17 1.45 4.80 -34.05
CA LEU A 17 2.46 4.53 -35.06
C LEU A 17 1.91 3.88 -36.34
N GLY A 18 0.65 3.45 -36.32
CA GLY A 18 -0.01 2.76 -37.43
C GLY A 18 0.11 1.24 -37.40
N GLU A 19 -0.66 0.57 -38.26
CA GLU A 19 -0.79 -0.89 -38.32
C GLU A 19 0.46 -1.61 -38.84
N THR A 20 1.41 -0.87 -39.42
CA THR A 20 2.71 -1.42 -39.85
C THR A 20 3.64 -1.73 -38.68
N LEU A 21 3.27 -1.35 -37.45
CA LEU A 21 4.00 -1.70 -36.25
C LEU A 21 4.00 -3.22 -36.03
N GLN A 22 5.16 -3.81 -36.26
CA GLN A 22 5.44 -5.18 -35.86
C GLN A 22 5.78 -5.20 -34.37
N TRP A 23 5.03 -5.99 -33.61
CA TRP A 23 5.28 -6.24 -32.20
C TRP A 23 5.61 -7.72 -32.03
N SER A 24 6.65 -7.99 -31.24
CA SER A 24 7.03 -9.34 -30.83
C SER A 24 7.34 -9.32 -29.34
N GLN A 25 6.77 -10.28 -28.61
CA GLN A 25 7.15 -10.53 -27.23
C GLN A 25 8.40 -11.41 -27.23
N ILE A 26 9.53 -10.84 -26.82
CA ILE A 26 10.82 -11.54 -26.81
C ILE A 26 10.93 -12.51 -25.62
N MET A 27 10.37 -12.14 -24.47
CA MET A 27 10.42 -12.95 -23.25
C MET A 27 9.04 -13.50 -22.92
N SER A 28 8.95 -14.81 -22.62
CA SER A 28 7.75 -15.42 -22.05
C SER A 28 7.40 -14.84 -20.68
N ASN A 29 6.21 -15.14 -20.17
CA ASN A 29 5.82 -14.69 -18.83
C ASN A 29 6.70 -15.33 -17.73
N GLU A 30 7.14 -16.56 -17.94
CA GLU A 30 8.06 -17.28 -17.06
C GLU A 30 9.45 -16.65 -17.09
N GLU A 31 9.94 -16.26 -18.26
CA GLU A 31 11.21 -15.55 -18.40
C GLU A 31 11.15 -14.16 -17.77
N LYS A 32 10.05 -13.42 -17.95
CA LYS A 32 9.82 -12.13 -17.28
C LYS A 32 9.79 -12.30 -15.77
N GLN A 33 9.11 -13.32 -15.26
CA GLN A 33 9.09 -13.63 -13.83
C GLN A 33 10.49 -13.98 -13.31
N SER A 34 11.24 -14.81 -14.04
CA SER A 34 12.63 -15.14 -13.73
C SER A 34 13.52 -13.91 -13.73
N TYR A 35 13.30 -12.96 -14.65
CA TYR A 35 14.00 -11.69 -14.64
C TYR A 35 13.71 -10.87 -13.37
N LEU A 36 12.44 -10.79 -12.94
CA LEU A 36 12.09 -10.09 -11.70
C LEU A 36 12.76 -10.72 -10.48
N SER A 37 12.71 -12.05 -10.34
CA SER A 37 13.19 -12.74 -9.13
C SER A 37 14.69 -13.02 -9.14
N ASN A 38 15.31 -13.30 -10.29
CA ASN A 38 16.68 -13.80 -10.37
C ASN A 38 17.67 -12.78 -10.94
N VAL A 39 17.20 -11.80 -11.71
CA VAL A 39 18.06 -10.75 -12.29
C VAL A 39 17.92 -9.44 -11.51
N LEU A 40 16.69 -8.98 -11.27
CA LEU A 40 16.44 -7.82 -10.42
C LEU A 40 16.45 -8.16 -8.93
N ASN A 41 16.42 -9.46 -8.58
CA ASN A 41 16.40 -9.95 -7.20
C ASN A 41 15.30 -9.29 -6.35
N LEU A 42 14.09 -9.17 -6.92
CA LEU A 42 12.94 -8.56 -6.25
C LEU A 42 12.17 -9.59 -5.43
N ASP A 43 11.90 -9.25 -4.18
CA ASP A 43 10.90 -9.91 -3.34
C ASP A 43 9.64 -9.04 -3.28
N ILE A 44 8.54 -9.53 -3.89
CA ILE A 44 7.29 -8.77 -4.03
C ILE A 44 6.26 -9.30 -3.04
N ILE A 45 5.83 -8.43 -2.12
CA ILE A 45 4.88 -8.76 -1.04
C ILE A 45 3.59 -7.96 -1.21
N GLN A 46 2.49 -8.62 -1.59
CA GLN A 46 1.18 -7.97 -1.65
C GLN A 46 0.55 -7.90 -0.26
N THR A 47 0.04 -6.72 0.10
CA THR A 47 -0.49 -6.42 1.44
C THR A 47 -2.00 -6.16 1.44
N VAL A 48 -2.69 -6.60 0.39
CA VAL A 48 -4.14 -6.52 0.25
C VAL A 48 -4.68 -7.80 -0.35
N GLU A 49 -5.98 -8.02 -0.18
CA GLU A 49 -6.70 -9.06 -0.89
C GLU A 49 -6.63 -8.87 -2.43
N PRO A 50 -6.63 -9.96 -3.22
CA PRO A 50 -6.54 -9.91 -4.69
C PRO A 50 -7.62 -9.10 -5.41
N THR A 51 -8.70 -8.73 -4.74
CA THR A 51 -9.81 -7.92 -5.29
C THR A 51 -9.63 -6.41 -5.10
N VAL A 52 -8.60 -5.99 -4.35
CA VAL A 52 -8.49 -4.61 -3.85
C VAL A 52 -7.56 -3.76 -4.75
N ALA A 53 -8.15 -3.03 -5.69
CA ALA A 53 -7.40 -2.19 -6.64
C ALA A 53 -6.80 -0.90 -6.05
N LYS A 54 -7.43 -0.28 -5.04
CA LYS A 54 -7.04 1.02 -4.46
C LYS A 54 -6.74 2.12 -5.52
N PRO A 55 -7.72 2.54 -6.34
CA PRO A 55 -7.52 3.54 -7.41
C PRO A 55 -7.35 4.96 -6.82
N TYR A 56 -6.13 5.31 -6.45
CA TYR A 56 -5.86 6.53 -5.68
C TYR A 56 -5.70 7.81 -6.51
N SER A 57 -5.62 7.73 -7.83
CA SER A 57 -5.43 8.88 -8.72
C SER A 57 -6.45 10.00 -8.50
N GLY A 58 -7.73 9.67 -8.31
CA GLY A 58 -8.79 10.65 -8.03
C GLY A 58 -8.77 11.23 -6.61
N GLY A 59 -7.96 10.68 -5.71
CA GLY A 59 -7.83 11.12 -4.32
C GLY A 59 -9.00 10.74 -3.39
N GLY A 60 -10.22 10.59 -3.91
CA GLY A 60 -11.41 10.27 -3.10
C GLY A 60 -11.31 8.94 -2.34
N GLY A 61 -10.73 7.92 -2.95
CA GLY A 61 -10.58 6.58 -2.35
C GLY A 61 -9.36 6.37 -1.44
N VAL A 62 -8.58 7.41 -1.13
CA VAL A 62 -7.34 7.25 -0.34
C VAL A 62 -7.65 6.99 1.13
N THR A 63 -7.20 5.84 1.63
CA THR A 63 -7.43 5.34 3.00
C THR A 63 -6.32 5.78 3.97
N VAL A 64 -6.14 7.10 4.11
CA VAL A 64 -4.97 7.73 4.75
C VAL A 64 -4.48 7.06 6.04
N ARG A 65 -5.33 6.96 7.06
CA ARG A 65 -4.92 6.38 8.35
C ARG A 65 -4.60 4.90 8.27
N GLN A 66 -5.31 4.15 7.43
CA GLN A 66 -5.05 2.72 7.22
C GLN A 66 -3.70 2.51 6.53
N ASP A 67 -3.45 3.31 5.49
CA ASP A 67 -2.22 3.19 4.72
C ASP A 67 -1.01 3.62 5.57
N LEU A 68 -1.13 4.70 6.35
CA LEU A 68 -0.08 5.14 7.27
C LEU A 68 0.20 4.13 8.38
N THR A 69 -0.83 3.47 8.92
CA THR A 69 -0.67 2.35 9.86
C THR A 69 0.20 1.24 9.26
N LEU A 70 -0.09 0.86 8.02
CA LEU A 70 0.69 -0.17 7.34
C LEU A 70 2.11 0.29 7.03
N ILE A 71 2.28 1.52 6.55
CA ILE A 71 3.61 2.10 6.23
C ILE A 71 4.49 2.16 7.49
N GLU A 72 3.93 2.61 8.61
CA GLU A 72 4.60 2.61 9.91
C GLU A 72 5.01 1.19 10.33
N ALA A 73 4.08 0.24 10.26
CA ALA A 73 4.38 -1.15 10.60
C ALA A 73 5.46 -1.77 9.71
N ILE A 74 5.48 -1.47 8.42
CA ILE A 74 6.55 -1.89 7.51
C ILE A 74 7.88 -1.24 7.92
N SER A 75 7.89 0.05 8.22
CA SER A 75 9.11 0.75 8.68
C SER A 75 9.68 0.10 9.95
N ASN A 76 8.82 -0.22 10.91
CA ASN A 76 9.22 -0.87 12.17
C ASN A 76 9.72 -2.30 11.93
N ARG A 77 9.00 -3.08 11.11
CA ARG A 77 9.35 -4.46 10.76
C ARG A 77 10.72 -4.54 10.06
N GLU A 78 10.96 -3.66 9.11
CA GLU A 78 12.19 -3.61 8.31
C GLU A 78 13.32 -2.84 8.99
N GLN A 79 13.06 -2.29 10.18
CA GLN A 79 14.00 -1.47 10.97
C GLN A 79 14.68 -0.36 10.16
N CYS A 80 13.97 0.17 9.18
CA CYS A 80 14.45 1.24 8.31
C CYS A 80 13.30 2.09 7.80
N LYS A 81 13.61 3.25 7.21
CA LYS A 81 12.59 4.07 6.54
C LYS A 81 12.47 3.67 5.07
N PRO A 82 11.42 2.93 4.65
CA PRO A 82 11.22 2.56 3.27
C PRO A 82 11.05 3.78 2.35
N ALA A 83 11.21 3.56 1.05
CA ALA A 83 10.77 4.52 0.05
C ALA A 83 9.33 4.25 -0.40
N LEU A 84 8.57 5.30 -0.74
CA LEU A 84 7.17 5.18 -1.15
C LEU A 84 6.93 5.71 -2.57
N ILE A 85 6.28 4.92 -3.41
CA ILE A 85 5.68 5.37 -4.68
C ILE A 85 4.16 5.21 -4.58
N THR A 86 3.41 6.27 -4.87
CA THR A 86 1.94 6.24 -4.86
C THR A 86 1.34 7.28 -5.83
N SER A 87 0.05 7.57 -5.78
CA SER A 87 -0.53 8.68 -6.55
C SER A 87 -0.11 10.04 -5.94
N GLN A 88 -0.07 11.09 -6.76
CA GLN A 88 0.26 12.44 -6.27
C GLN A 88 -0.72 12.91 -5.17
N LYS A 89 -2.01 12.59 -5.32
CA LYS A 89 -3.05 12.94 -4.35
C LYS A 89 -2.90 12.18 -3.03
N ALA A 90 -2.62 10.88 -3.07
CA ALA A 90 -2.35 10.09 -1.87
C ALA A 90 -1.12 10.62 -1.14
N LEU A 91 -0.02 10.86 -1.87
CA LEU A 91 1.22 11.38 -1.30
C LEU A 91 1.00 12.72 -0.58
N GLN A 92 0.24 13.64 -1.18
CA GLN A 92 -0.11 14.91 -0.54
C GLN A 92 -0.92 14.73 0.75
N LYS A 93 -1.85 13.77 0.79
CA LYS A 93 -2.64 13.48 2.00
C LYS A 93 -1.78 12.86 3.10
N TYR A 94 -0.97 11.86 2.76
CA TYR A 94 -0.05 11.22 3.70
C TYR A 94 0.94 12.21 4.30
N LYS A 95 1.51 13.13 3.50
CA LYS A 95 2.43 14.16 3.99
C LYS A 95 1.81 15.07 5.04
N ARG A 96 0.53 15.45 4.89
CA ARG A 96 -0.18 16.28 5.89
C ARG A 96 -0.36 15.56 7.23
N GLU A 97 -0.36 14.23 7.19
CA GLU A 97 -0.56 13.36 8.35
C GLU A 97 0.76 12.77 8.86
N GLY A 98 1.91 13.34 8.49
CA GLY A 98 3.20 12.97 9.11
C GLY A 98 3.98 11.83 8.46
N LEU A 99 3.72 11.51 7.18
CA LEU A 99 4.43 10.46 6.41
C LEU A 99 5.97 10.45 6.59
N SER A 100 6.62 11.61 6.73
CA SER A 100 8.08 11.74 6.86
C SER A 100 8.67 11.06 8.11
N LYS A 101 7.84 10.75 9.10
CA LYS A 101 8.26 9.94 10.25
C LYS A 101 8.70 8.53 9.81
N PHE A 102 7.97 7.93 8.87
CA PHE A 102 8.09 6.50 8.53
C PHE A 102 8.78 6.22 7.21
N VAL A 103 8.82 7.18 6.27
CA VAL A 103 9.48 6.98 4.96
C VAL A 103 10.66 7.91 4.77
N GLY A 104 11.71 7.40 4.14
CA GLY A 104 12.93 8.17 3.88
C GLY A 104 12.78 8.98 2.60
N GLU A 105 12.18 8.36 1.59
CA GLU A 105 12.03 8.96 0.26
C GLU A 105 10.65 8.68 -0.32
N SER A 106 10.12 9.60 -1.14
CA SER A 106 8.84 9.37 -1.80
C SER A 106 8.74 10.01 -3.18
N ALA A 107 7.96 9.38 -4.05
CA ALA A 107 7.60 9.87 -5.38
C ALA A 107 6.15 9.50 -5.72
N TYR A 108 5.69 9.96 -6.88
CA TYR A 108 4.40 9.56 -7.43
C TYR A 108 4.56 8.94 -8.81
N TYR A 109 3.58 8.14 -9.26
CA TYR A 109 3.61 7.40 -10.53
C TYR A 109 4.08 8.22 -11.74
N GLY A 110 3.52 9.42 -11.94
CA GLY A 110 3.94 10.31 -13.04
C GLY A 110 5.35 10.91 -12.88
N GLY A 111 5.91 10.93 -11.67
CA GLY A 111 7.19 11.55 -11.33
C GLY A 111 8.40 10.61 -11.34
N ILE A 112 8.20 9.32 -11.65
CA ILE A 112 9.28 8.32 -11.68
C ILE A 112 9.76 7.98 -13.10
N LYS A 113 9.07 8.46 -14.15
CA LYS A 113 9.46 8.22 -15.53
C LYS A 113 10.82 8.87 -15.81
N GLY A 114 11.79 8.08 -16.28
CA GLY A 114 13.18 8.52 -16.52
C GLY A 114 14.06 8.68 -15.28
N SER A 115 13.56 8.40 -14.08
CA SER A 115 14.32 8.56 -12.83
C SER A 115 15.05 7.27 -12.41
N ASN A 116 16.28 7.43 -11.91
CA ASN A 116 17.10 6.39 -11.27
C ASN A 116 17.16 6.53 -9.74
N ARG A 117 16.33 7.41 -9.17
CA ARG A 117 16.35 7.79 -7.75
C ARG A 117 16.30 6.60 -6.78
N PHE A 118 15.51 5.57 -7.13
CA PHE A 118 15.28 4.39 -6.28
C PHE A 118 16.18 3.20 -6.62
N ALA A 119 17.17 3.36 -7.51
CA ALA A 119 17.95 2.24 -8.02
C ALA A 119 18.69 1.44 -6.94
N LYS A 120 19.08 2.10 -5.84
CA LYS A 120 19.78 1.48 -4.70
C LYS A 120 18.89 1.23 -3.48
N THR A 121 17.59 1.50 -3.60
CA THR A 121 16.64 1.36 -2.49
C THR A 121 16.31 -0.12 -2.29
N ARG A 122 16.48 -0.60 -1.05
CA ARG A 122 16.27 -2.02 -0.66
C ARG A 122 14.88 -2.34 -0.12
N VAL A 123 14.20 -1.36 0.46
CA VAL A 123 12.84 -1.52 0.94
C VAL A 123 11.95 -0.45 0.31
N GLY A 124 11.01 -0.91 -0.51
CA GLY A 124 10.07 -0.06 -1.24
C GLY A 124 8.62 -0.36 -0.87
N ILE A 125 7.77 0.66 -0.97
CA ILE A 125 6.33 0.53 -0.87
C ILE A 125 5.72 1.12 -2.15
N VAL A 126 4.83 0.38 -2.79
CA VAL A 126 3.98 0.84 -3.90
C VAL A 126 2.54 0.82 -3.42
N ALA A 127 1.91 1.99 -3.26
CA ALA A 127 0.56 2.09 -2.69
C ALA A 127 -0.47 2.62 -3.68
N GLY A 128 -1.58 1.89 -3.81
CA GLY A 128 -2.67 2.17 -4.74
C GLY A 128 -2.29 1.97 -6.21
N SER A 129 -3.27 2.07 -7.09
CA SER A 129 -3.10 1.92 -8.53
C SER A 129 -3.47 3.20 -9.29
N PRO A 130 -2.85 3.46 -10.45
CA PRO A 130 -3.27 4.54 -11.34
C PRO A 130 -4.62 4.23 -11.99
N HIS A 131 -5.51 5.22 -11.96
CA HIS A 131 -6.73 5.23 -12.77
C HIS A 131 -7.03 6.67 -13.19
N TYR A 132 -6.80 7.01 -14.46
CA TYR A 132 -6.86 8.40 -14.94
C TYR A 132 -8.27 8.93 -15.18
N GLY A 133 -9.29 8.11 -14.90
CA GLY A 133 -10.70 8.45 -15.04
C GLY A 133 -11.30 7.88 -16.31
N ASP A 134 -12.62 7.84 -16.37
CA ASP A 134 -13.36 7.18 -17.45
C ASP A 134 -13.17 7.92 -18.77
N SER A 135 -13.07 9.25 -18.72
CA SER A 135 -12.74 10.10 -19.87
C SER A 135 -11.39 9.75 -20.52
N HIS A 136 -10.43 9.21 -19.76
CA HIS A 136 -9.18 8.72 -20.34
C HIS A 136 -9.39 7.47 -21.20
N MET A 137 -10.26 6.55 -20.74
CA MET A 137 -10.63 5.35 -21.50
C MET A 137 -11.44 5.73 -22.75
N GLU A 138 -12.41 6.63 -22.60
CA GLU A 138 -13.24 7.15 -23.69
C GLU A 138 -12.37 7.82 -24.76
N MET A 139 -11.40 8.66 -24.36
CA MET A 139 -10.48 9.33 -25.27
C MET A 139 -9.67 8.33 -26.11
N TRP A 140 -9.02 7.36 -25.47
CA TRP A 140 -8.22 6.35 -26.19
C TRP A 140 -9.07 5.49 -27.11
N SER A 141 -10.29 5.16 -26.69
CA SER A 141 -11.20 4.36 -27.49
C SER A 141 -11.73 5.14 -28.69
N ALA A 142 -12.10 6.41 -28.50
CA ALA A 142 -12.53 7.30 -29.56
C ALA A 142 -11.43 7.49 -30.62
N LEU A 143 -10.18 7.68 -30.20
CA LEU A 143 -9.03 7.76 -31.12
C LEU A 143 -8.90 6.49 -31.97
N ALA A 144 -9.24 5.33 -31.41
CA ALA A 144 -9.24 4.04 -32.12
C ALA A 144 -10.52 3.77 -32.93
N GLY A 145 -11.44 4.74 -33.04
CA GLY A 145 -12.74 4.54 -33.68
C GLY A 145 -13.61 3.50 -32.96
N LYS A 146 -13.41 3.32 -31.65
CA LYS A 146 -14.17 2.42 -30.77
C LYS A 146 -14.98 3.24 -29.78
N SER A 147 -16.08 2.64 -29.32
CA SER A 147 -16.78 3.13 -28.13
C SER A 147 -16.28 2.34 -26.92
N ALA A 148 -16.01 3.03 -25.82
CA ALA A 148 -15.80 2.41 -24.52
C ALA A 148 -16.45 3.29 -23.47
N SER A 149 -17.44 2.73 -22.79
CA SER A 149 -17.99 3.23 -21.54
C SER A 149 -17.74 2.16 -20.49
N ARG A 150 -17.57 2.58 -19.24
CA ARG A 150 -17.50 1.63 -18.15
C ARG A 150 -18.83 0.86 -18.07
N GLU A 151 -18.77 -0.46 -17.90
CA GLU A 151 -19.97 -1.24 -17.61
C GLU A 151 -20.56 -0.84 -16.26
N ASP A 152 -21.88 -0.77 -16.18
CA ASP A 152 -22.58 -0.41 -14.96
C ASP A 152 -22.16 -1.35 -13.81
N ASP A 153 -21.91 -0.73 -12.65
CA ASP A 153 -21.42 -1.39 -11.42
C ASP A 153 -20.05 -2.08 -11.45
N SER A 154 -19.37 -2.13 -12.60
CA SER A 154 -17.98 -2.59 -12.67
C SER A 154 -17.03 -1.59 -11.99
N ARG A 155 -16.26 -2.02 -10.98
CA ARG A 155 -15.37 -1.14 -10.19
C ARG A 155 -14.15 -1.88 -9.69
N GLY A 156 -13.13 -1.13 -9.26
CA GLY A 156 -11.97 -1.72 -8.61
C GLY A 156 -11.19 -2.63 -9.56
N MET A 157 -10.94 -3.88 -9.17
CA MET A 157 -10.29 -4.87 -10.04
C MET A 157 -11.22 -5.35 -11.15
N ASP A 158 -12.54 -5.36 -10.90
CA ASP A 158 -13.59 -5.84 -11.81
C ASP A 158 -14.07 -4.76 -12.79
N ALA A 159 -13.44 -3.58 -12.82
CA ALA A 159 -13.80 -2.52 -13.77
C ALA A 159 -13.64 -3.00 -15.22
N ASP A 160 -14.70 -2.81 -16.02
CA ASP A 160 -14.77 -3.25 -17.42
C ASP A 160 -15.14 -2.08 -18.34
N TYR A 161 -14.43 -1.93 -19.44
CA TYR A 161 -14.59 -0.92 -20.48
C TYR A 161 -14.69 -1.56 -21.88
N GLY A 162 -15.02 -2.84 -21.93
CA GLY A 162 -15.01 -3.67 -23.13
C GLY A 162 -13.60 -4.03 -23.62
N PRO A 163 -13.50 -4.82 -24.70
CA PRO A 163 -12.25 -5.45 -25.11
C PRO A 163 -11.08 -4.50 -25.39
N PHE A 164 -11.35 -3.32 -25.95
CA PHE A 164 -10.31 -2.31 -26.21
C PHE A 164 -9.98 -1.52 -24.94
N GLY A 165 -11.00 -1.00 -24.25
CA GLY A 165 -10.82 -0.23 -23.02
C GLY A 165 -10.08 -1.01 -21.93
N ASN A 166 -10.36 -2.32 -21.79
CA ASN A 166 -9.68 -3.19 -20.81
C ASN A 166 -8.17 -3.32 -21.06
N LYS A 167 -7.72 -3.21 -22.31
CA LYS A 167 -6.29 -3.21 -22.64
C LYS A 167 -5.61 -1.91 -22.22
N ILE A 168 -6.32 -0.79 -22.38
CA ILE A 168 -5.86 0.53 -21.90
C ILE A 168 -5.84 0.56 -20.38
N LEU A 169 -6.90 0.05 -19.74
CA LEU A 169 -6.99 -0.12 -18.29
C LEU A 169 -5.82 -0.95 -17.78
N HIS A 170 -5.56 -2.11 -18.38
CA HIS A 170 -4.44 -2.99 -18.00
C HIS A 170 -3.08 -2.28 -18.09
N GLY A 171 -2.88 -1.47 -19.13
CA GLY A 171 -1.70 -0.63 -19.31
C GLY A 171 -1.52 0.41 -18.21
N MET A 172 -2.57 1.16 -17.89
CA MET A 172 -2.44 2.21 -16.87
C MET A 172 -2.43 1.67 -15.44
N ARG A 173 -3.16 0.58 -15.14
CA ARG A 173 -3.41 0.12 -13.79
C ARG A 173 -2.37 -0.91 -13.36
N GLU A 174 -2.22 -2.00 -14.09
CA GLU A 174 -1.33 -3.11 -13.73
C GLU A 174 0.11 -2.87 -14.18
N GLN A 175 0.31 -2.43 -15.42
CA GLN A 175 1.65 -2.25 -15.95
C GLN A 175 2.39 -1.08 -15.28
N GLU A 176 1.71 0.03 -14.99
CA GLU A 176 2.37 1.15 -14.27
C GLU A 176 2.70 0.81 -12.80
N VAL A 177 1.90 -0.03 -12.13
CA VAL A 177 2.24 -0.55 -10.79
C VAL A 177 3.49 -1.42 -10.87
N LEU A 178 3.56 -2.35 -11.84
CA LEU A 178 4.76 -3.16 -12.05
C LEU A 178 5.98 -2.29 -12.40
N GLN A 179 5.83 -1.26 -13.24
CA GLN A 179 6.90 -0.30 -13.53
C GLN A 179 7.40 0.41 -12.28
N ALA A 180 6.51 0.76 -11.34
CA ALA A 180 6.88 1.36 -10.07
C ALA A 180 7.64 0.36 -9.17
N VAL A 181 7.19 -0.88 -9.10
CA VAL A 181 7.88 -1.97 -8.37
C VAL A 181 9.32 -2.13 -8.89
N MET A 182 9.51 -2.19 -10.20
CA MET A 182 10.83 -2.33 -10.84
C MET A 182 11.75 -1.11 -10.71
N ARG A 183 11.30 -0.01 -10.05
CA ARG A 183 12.19 1.12 -9.76
C ARG A 183 13.14 0.86 -8.61
N PHE A 184 12.75 -0.02 -7.68
CA PHE A 184 13.55 -0.37 -6.51
C PHE A 184 14.60 -1.42 -6.90
N GLY A 185 15.78 -1.37 -6.25
CA GLY A 185 16.84 -2.37 -6.46
C GLY A 185 17.36 -2.53 -7.89
N ARG A 186 17.17 -1.53 -8.77
CA ARG A 186 17.53 -1.60 -10.19
C ARG A 186 19.04 -1.71 -10.46
N ASP A 187 19.86 -1.58 -9.43
CA ASP A 187 21.30 -1.87 -9.51
C ASP A 187 21.64 -3.37 -9.48
N GLY A 188 20.63 -4.25 -9.34
CA GLY A 188 20.79 -5.71 -9.42
C GLY A 188 21.04 -6.38 -8.07
N GLU A 189 21.21 -5.60 -6.99
CA GLU A 189 21.44 -6.12 -5.64
C GLU A 189 20.11 -6.46 -4.91
N GLY A 190 18.97 -6.28 -5.57
CA GLY A 190 17.66 -6.67 -5.06
C GLY A 190 16.95 -5.64 -4.19
N ALA A 191 15.66 -5.88 -3.97
CA ALA A 191 14.82 -5.11 -3.06
C ALA A 191 13.58 -5.91 -2.63
N THR A 192 13.14 -5.71 -1.39
CA THR A 192 11.82 -6.12 -0.92
C THR A 192 10.84 -4.98 -1.18
N VAL A 193 9.78 -5.28 -1.93
CA VAL A 193 8.78 -4.30 -2.35
C VAL A 193 7.40 -4.71 -1.87
N TYR A 194 6.87 -3.93 -0.92
CA TYR A 194 5.51 -4.08 -0.43
C TYR A 194 4.53 -3.39 -1.38
N VAL A 195 3.57 -4.14 -1.92
CA VAL A 195 2.58 -3.65 -2.88
C VAL A 195 1.22 -3.61 -2.19
N HIS A 196 0.72 -2.40 -1.95
CA HIS A 196 -0.57 -2.13 -1.32
C HIS A 196 -1.65 -1.84 -2.36
N THR A 197 -1.82 -2.79 -3.28
CA THR A 197 -2.85 -2.89 -4.31
C THR A 197 -2.76 -4.28 -4.95
N ALA A 198 -3.87 -4.82 -5.46
CA ALA A 198 -3.89 -6.05 -6.24
C ALA A 198 -3.60 -5.84 -7.74
N ALA A 199 -3.40 -4.59 -8.16
CA ALA A 199 -3.17 -4.21 -9.55
C ALA A 199 -1.76 -4.57 -10.04
N LEU A 200 -1.44 -5.86 -10.09
CA LEU A 200 -0.24 -6.40 -10.72
C LEU A 200 -0.65 -7.34 -11.86
N PRO A 201 0.13 -7.45 -12.94
CA PRO A 201 -0.13 -8.45 -13.97
C PRO A 201 -0.17 -9.87 -13.38
N ASN A 202 -1.10 -10.70 -13.86
CA ASN A 202 -1.34 -12.05 -13.30
C ASN A 202 -0.12 -12.99 -13.35
N TRP A 203 0.83 -12.72 -14.24
CA TRP A 203 2.06 -13.51 -14.34
C TRP A 203 3.11 -13.17 -13.26
N VAL A 204 2.95 -12.04 -12.54
CA VAL A 204 3.87 -11.62 -11.49
C VAL A 204 3.59 -12.42 -10.22
N LYS A 205 4.53 -13.28 -9.85
CA LYS A 205 4.51 -14.00 -8.57
C LYS A 205 4.81 -13.04 -7.42
N ARG A 206 4.08 -13.22 -6.33
CA ARG A 206 4.14 -12.41 -5.11
C ARG A 206 3.73 -13.25 -3.93
N SER A 207 4.28 -12.95 -2.76
CA SER A 207 3.75 -13.46 -1.50
C SER A 207 2.55 -12.59 -1.09
N GLU A 208 1.55 -13.21 -0.43
CA GLU A 208 0.32 -12.51 -0.02
C GLU A 208 0.06 -12.67 1.49
N PRO A 209 1.00 -12.30 2.38
CA PRO A 209 0.74 -12.25 3.81
C PRO A 209 -0.15 -11.05 4.10
N ILE A 210 -1.46 -11.19 3.86
CA ILE A 210 -2.43 -10.10 4.02
C ILE A 210 -2.43 -9.70 5.51
N PRO A 211 -1.95 -8.48 5.84
CA PRO A 211 -1.84 -8.07 7.22
C PRO A 211 -3.22 -7.74 7.78
N ASP A 212 -3.47 -8.11 9.04
CA ASP A 212 -4.61 -7.57 9.78
C ASP A 212 -4.25 -6.17 10.27
N VAL A 213 -5.06 -5.18 9.90
CA VAL A 213 -4.79 -3.77 10.16
C VAL A 213 -5.89 -3.19 11.03
N LYS A 214 -5.57 -2.96 12.30
CA LYS A 214 -6.44 -2.25 13.24
C LYS A 214 -6.06 -0.77 13.26
N LYS A 215 -7.06 0.11 13.15
CA LYS A 215 -6.88 1.59 13.16
C LYS A 215 -7.29 2.19 14.49
N TRP A 216 -6.57 3.21 14.92
CA TRP A 216 -6.80 3.82 16.22
C TRP A 216 -7.95 4.79 16.04
N SER A 217 -8.98 4.66 16.88
CA SER A 217 -9.96 5.73 17.04
C SER A 217 -9.30 6.93 17.73
N SER A 218 -9.93 8.11 17.68
CA SER A 218 -9.46 9.27 18.46
C SER A 218 -9.36 8.92 19.95
N GLY A 219 -10.39 8.29 20.51
CA GLY A 219 -10.40 7.87 21.91
C GLY A 219 -9.32 6.83 22.25
N MET A 220 -8.95 5.94 21.32
CA MET A 220 -7.82 5.02 21.55
C MET A 220 -6.49 5.80 21.63
N ARG A 221 -6.31 6.82 20.79
CA ARG A 221 -5.09 7.66 20.82
C ARG A 221 -5.00 8.48 22.10
N GLU A 222 -6.11 9.07 22.53
CA GLU A 222 -6.19 9.80 23.81
C GLU A 222 -5.77 8.90 24.97
N ILE A 223 -6.22 7.63 24.98
CA ILE A 223 -5.80 6.65 26.00
C ILE A 223 -4.32 6.33 25.92
N ILE A 224 -3.78 6.09 24.73
CA ILE A 224 -2.35 5.79 24.57
C ILE A 224 -1.51 6.98 25.04
N GLU A 225 -1.90 8.20 24.67
CA GLU A 225 -1.23 9.43 25.08
C GLU A 225 -1.32 9.65 26.60
N ALA A 226 -2.49 9.45 27.20
CA ALA A 226 -2.67 9.50 28.66
C ALA A 226 -1.76 8.49 29.37
N ILE A 227 -1.73 7.23 28.92
CA ILE A 227 -0.84 6.21 29.50
C ILE A 227 0.64 6.59 29.32
N GLN A 228 1.04 7.09 28.14
CA GLN A 228 2.43 7.49 27.87
C GLN A 228 2.88 8.68 28.72
N ASN A 229 1.96 9.56 29.09
CA ASN A 229 2.24 10.72 29.95
C ASN A 229 2.08 10.40 31.45
N HIS A 230 1.56 9.22 31.80
CA HIS A 230 1.36 8.83 33.17
C HIS A 230 2.69 8.53 33.86
N THR A 231 2.90 9.09 35.04
CA THR A 231 4.18 9.01 35.75
C THR A 231 4.34 7.73 36.58
N GLU A 232 3.23 7.10 36.96
CA GLU A 232 3.24 5.88 37.76
C GLU A 232 3.34 4.63 36.87
N GLU A 233 4.10 3.62 37.33
CA GLU A 233 4.26 2.35 36.60
C GLU A 233 2.96 1.54 36.51
N THR A 234 2.01 1.82 37.42
CA THR A 234 0.72 1.14 37.50
C THR A 234 -0.41 2.12 37.73
N TRP A 235 -1.58 1.87 37.17
CA TRP A 235 -2.74 2.76 37.29
C TRP A 235 -4.05 1.97 37.28
N VAL A 236 -5.15 2.59 37.72
CA VAL A 236 -6.50 2.05 37.58
C VAL A 236 -7.23 2.70 36.40
N GLY A 237 -8.33 2.07 35.96
CA GLY A 237 -9.08 2.59 34.81
C GLY A 237 -9.64 4.01 35.02
N HIS A 238 -9.85 4.44 36.26
CA HIS A 238 -10.34 5.78 36.58
C HIS A 238 -9.28 6.85 36.34
N ASP A 239 -8.01 6.57 36.64
CA ASP A 239 -6.91 7.52 36.45
C ASP A 239 -6.83 7.96 34.97
N ILE A 240 -6.94 6.99 34.06
CA ILE A 240 -6.98 7.26 32.61
C ILE A 240 -8.29 7.91 32.18
N ALA A 241 -9.42 7.53 32.76
CA ALA A 241 -10.72 8.06 32.38
C ALA A 241 -10.88 9.55 32.71
N ASP A 242 -10.18 10.04 33.74
CA ASP A 242 -10.18 11.45 34.12
C ASP A 242 -9.34 12.32 33.17
N GLU A 243 -8.45 11.72 32.37
CA GLU A 243 -7.54 12.40 31.43
C GLU A 243 -8.04 12.44 29.98
N VAL A 244 -9.09 11.69 29.65
CA VAL A 244 -9.57 11.52 28.26
C VAL A 244 -11.02 11.98 28.07
N SER A 245 -11.41 12.26 26.82
CA SER A 245 -12.75 12.80 26.52
C SER A 245 -13.85 11.73 26.40
N ILE A 246 -13.48 10.45 26.41
CA ILE A 246 -14.41 9.33 26.19
C ILE A 246 -14.94 8.76 27.51
N SER A 247 -16.08 8.06 27.44
CA SER A 247 -16.71 7.49 28.63
C SER A 247 -15.83 6.41 29.28
N TYR A 248 -15.96 6.24 30.59
CA TYR A 248 -15.28 5.17 31.34
C TYR A 248 -15.49 3.77 30.72
N GLN A 249 -16.70 3.48 30.22
CA GLN A 249 -16.97 2.21 29.54
C GLN A 249 -16.11 2.05 28.28
N GLN A 250 -15.96 3.10 27.48
CA GLN A 250 -15.08 3.08 26.30
C GLN A 250 -13.61 2.98 26.70
N VAL A 251 -13.20 3.62 27.79
CA VAL A 251 -11.85 3.45 28.36
C VAL A 251 -11.57 1.99 28.64
N MET A 252 -12.45 1.32 29.38
CA MET A 252 -12.28 -0.09 29.72
C MET A 252 -12.27 -1.01 28.49
N VAL A 253 -13.05 -0.70 27.45
CA VAL A 253 -13.04 -1.45 26.17
C VAL A 253 -11.71 -1.27 25.44
N ASN A 254 -11.18 -0.05 25.40
CA ASN A 254 -9.92 0.25 24.73
C ASN A 254 -8.72 -0.33 25.50
N LEU A 255 -8.70 -0.25 26.84
CA LEU A 255 -7.67 -0.87 27.67
C LEU A 255 -7.64 -2.39 27.45
N ARG A 256 -8.79 -3.06 27.41
CA ARG A 256 -8.86 -4.49 27.05
C ARG A 256 -8.31 -4.75 25.65
N SER A 257 -8.67 -3.91 24.68
CA SER A 257 -8.09 -4.01 23.33
C SER A 257 -6.57 -3.88 23.30
N LEU A 258 -5.97 -3.02 24.14
CA LEU A 258 -4.51 -2.89 24.24
C LEU A 258 -3.89 -4.08 24.96
N GLU A 259 -4.56 -4.64 25.97
CA GLU A 259 -4.16 -5.87 26.67
C GLU A 259 -4.20 -7.09 25.75
N ASP A 260 -5.27 -7.25 24.97
CA ASP A 260 -5.42 -8.32 23.99
C ASP A 260 -4.33 -8.26 22.90
N LEU A 261 -3.89 -7.04 22.54
CA LEU A 261 -2.78 -6.81 21.62
C LEU A 261 -1.39 -6.90 22.29
N GLY A 262 -1.35 -7.08 23.61
CA GLY A 262 -0.13 -7.29 24.39
C GLY A 262 0.65 -6.03 24.78
N TYR A 263 0.10 -4.84 24.53
CA TYR A 263 0.78 -3.56 24.84
C TYR A 263 0.78 -3.22 26.33
N ILE A 264 -0.26 -3.64 27.04
CA ILE A 264 -0.43 -3.46 28.48
C ILE A 264 -0.86 -4.79 29.12
N VAL A 265 -0.78 -4.87 30.44
CA VAL A 265 -1.27 -6.02 31.22
C VAL A 265 -2.11 -5.54 32.38
N SER A 266 -3.01 -6.39 32.88
CA SER A 266 -3.75 -6.12 34.11
C SER A 266 -3.64 -7.24 35.14
N GLU A 267 -3.64 -6.83 36.41
CA GLU A 267 -3.78 -7.70 37.56
C GLU A 267 -5.01 -7.31 38.38
N LYS A 268 -5.64 -8.29 39.03
CA LYS A 268 -6.77 -8.03 39.93
C LYS A 268 -6.26 -7.75 41.33
N SER A 269 -6.60 -6.59 41.87
CA SER A 269 -6.45 -6.26 43.28
C SER A 269 -7.82 -6.04 43.90
N GLY A 270 -8.32 -7.04 44.62
CA GLY A 270 -9.67 -7.06 45.14
C GLY A 270 -10.73 -7.01 44.02
N LYS A 271 -11.55 -5.96 43.99
CA LYS A 271 -12.57 -5.72 42.96
C LYS A 271 -12.06 -4.86 41.79
N THR A 272 -10.84 -4.34 41.88
CA THR A 272 -10.27 -3.38 40.93
C THR A 272 -9.24 -4.05 40.03
N LYS A 273 -9.18 -3.65 38.77
CA LYS A 273 -8.07 -3.98 37.87
C LYS A 273 -7.00 -2.90 37.95
N ILE A 274 -5.78 -3.30 38.25
CA ILE A 274 -4.58 -2.47 38.15
C ILE A 274 -3.92 -2.80 36.81
N TRP A 275 -3.55 -1.78 36.05
CA TRP A 275 -2.94 -1.87 34.72
C TRP A 275 -1.49 -1.43 34.79
N SER A 276 -0.65 -1.96 33.89
CA SER A 276 0.73 -1.52 33.70
C SER A 276 1.18 -1.69 32.25
N THR A 277 2.21 -0.96 31.83
CA THR A 277 2.77 -1.07 30.47
C THR A 277 3.57 -2.36 30.31
N LYS A 278 3.50 -2.99 29.14
CA LYS A 278 4.35 -4.13 28.79
C LYS A 278 5.26 -3.85 27.60
N SER A 279 4.69 -3.35 26.50
CA SER A 279 5.43 -3.03 25.26
C SER A 279 4.84 -1.81 24.56
N LEU A 280 4.37 -0.85 25.35
CA LEU A 280 3.69 0.35 24.84
C LEU A 280 4.62 1.23 24.00
N ASP A 281 5.94 1.14 24.18
CA ASP A 281 6.97 1.76 23.34
C ASP A 281 6.92 1.29 21.88
N SER A 282 6.37 0.10 21.63
CA SER A 282 6.17 -0.46 20.28
C SER A 282 4.79 -0.17 19.67
N VAL A 283 3.94 0.60 20.35
CA VAL A 283 2.62 0.96 19.83
C VAL A 283 2.76 1.92 18.64
N GLY A 284 2.02 1.66 17.56
CA GLY A 284 2.05 2.56 16.40
C GLY A 284 1.23 3.83 16.62
N ASP A 285 1.67 4.94 16.01
CA ASP A 285 1.01 6.25 16.00
C ASP A 285 -0.42 6.15 15.43
N PHE A 286 -0.61 5.32 14.41
CA PHE A 286 -1.87 5.23 13.68
C PHE A 286 -2.70 3.99 14.01
N GLY A 287 -2.06 2.97 14.60
CA GLY A 287 -2.22 1.65 14.05
C GLY A 287 -1.52 0.49 14.74
N HIS A 288 -2.05 -0.71 14.53
CA HIS A 288 -1.40 -1.99 14.79
C HIS A 288 -1.62 -2.85 13.59
N VAL A 289 -0.56 -3.54 13.25
CA VAL A 289 -0.54 -4.46 12.13
C VAL A 289 -0.01 -5.79 12.62
N GLN A 290 -0.82 -6.82 12.42
CA GLN A 290 -0.35 -8.18 12.57
C GLN A 290 -0.04 -8.73 11.18
N PHE A 291 1.23 -8.91 10.89
CA PHE A 291 1.64 -9.65 9.70
C PHE A 291 1.34 -11.13 9.92
N SER A 292 0.59 -11.74 9.01
CA SER A 292 0.42 -13.19 8.99
C SER A 292 1.81 -13.81 8.86
N SER A 293 2.14 -14.74 9.77
CA SER A 293 3.41 -15.47 9.73
C SER A 293 3.52 -16.19 8.39
N PHE A 294 4.63 -16.00 7.68
CA PHE A 294 4.93 -16.78 6.48
C PHE A 294 4.96 -18.25 6.88
N SER A 295 3.98 -19.03 6.46
CA SER A 295 4.16 -20.47 6.34
C SER A 295 5.20 -20.66 5.24
N GLY A 296 6.47 -20.69 5.63
CA GLY A 296 7.57 -21.08 4.76
C GLY A 296 7.29 -22.48 4.22
N SER A 297 7.22 -22.57 2.89
CA SER A 297 7.36 -23.79 2.12
C SER A 297 8.82 -24.17 2.02
#